data_AF-A0A835LST0-F1
#
_entry.id   AF-A0A835LST0-F1
#
_cell.length_a   1.000
_cell.length_b   1.000
_cell.length_c   1.000
_cell.angle_alpha   90.00
_cell.angle_beta   90.00
_cell.angle_gamma   90.00
#
_symmetry.space_group_name_H-M   'P 1'
#
loop_
_entity.id
_entity.type
_entity.pdbx_description
1 polymer ?
#
loop_
_entity_poly.entity_id
_entity_poly.type
_entity_poly.pdbx_seq_one_letter_code
_entity_poly.pdbx_strand_id
1 'polypeptide(L)'
;MLSSCEDDPLLCLKVGLYSLSVTCAGLDKKLELYRRVESTIVELGRLIDSVWAMKPLVGGKEIMKVLQLKDGNDQVGKWVNRLVKWELSYPSGTKQEYL
;
A
#
# COMPACT_ATOMS: atom_id res chain seq x y z
N MET A 1 -37.93 -9.12 30.74
CA MET A 1 -38.98 -8.10 30.87
C MET A 1 -38.36 -6.76 30.51
N LEU A 2 -38.66 -6.26 29.31
CA LEU A 2 -38.36 -4.86 28.96
C LEU A 2 -39.36 -4.02 29.76
N SER A 3 -38.90 -3.38 30.84
CA SER A 3 -39.71 -2.38 31.53
C SER A 3 -40.06 -1.30 30.50
N SER A 4 -41.34 -1.14 30.21
CA SER A 4 -41.85 -0.13 29.27
C SER A 4 -41.27 1.24 29.65
N CYS A 5 -40.72 1.96 28.68
CA CYS A 5 -40.16 3.29 28.87
C CYS A 5 -41.23 4.37 29.12
N GLU A 6 -42.49 3.98 29.33
CA GLU A 6 -43.66 4.87 29.39
C GLU A 6 -43.73 5.69 30.68
N ASP A 7 -43.08 5.26 31.77
CA ASP A 7 -43.26 5.87 33.09
C ASP A 7 -42.20 6.94 33.47
N ASP A 8 -41.13 7.13 32.68
CA ASP A 8 -40.12 8.17 32.95
C ASP A 8 -39.58 8.81 31.64
N PRO A 9 -40.00 10.03 31.29
CA PRO A 9 -39.53 10.74 30.10
C PRO A 9 -38.04 11.10 30.15
N LEU A 10 -37.45 11.23 31.35
CA LEU A 10 -35.99 11.45 31.49
C LEU A 10 -35.21 10.17 31.19
N LEU A 11 -35.78 9.00 31.48
CA LEU A 11 -35.17 7.71 31.13
C LEU A 11 -35.15 7.52 29.61
N CYS A 12 -36.23 7.87 28.90
CA CYS A 12 -36.27 7.86 27.43
C CYS A 12 -35.18 8.75 26.81
N LEU A 13 -35.03 9.98 27.31
CA LEU A 13 -34.00 10.92 26.83
C LEU A 13 -32.59 10.38 27.08
N LYS A 14 -32.33 9.80 28.25
CA LYS A 14 -31.01 9.20 28.58
C LYS A 14 -30.69 8.00 27.70
N VAL A 15 -31.65 7.09 27.48
CA VAL A 15 -31.48 5.93 26.61
C VAL A 15 -31.26 6.37 25.15
N GLY A 16 -32.00 7.38 24.69
CA GLY A 16 -31.82 7.97 23.36
C GLY A 16 -30.48 8.67 23.18
N LEU A 17 -30.02 9.47 24.14
CA LEU A 17 -28.71 10.12 24.11
C LEU A 17 -27.56 9.11 24.19
N TYR A 18 -27.70 8.09 25.03
CA TYR A 18 -26.72 7.00 25.13
C TYR A 18 -26.62 6.23 23.81
N SER A 19 -27.74 5.82 23.21
CA SER A 19 -27.72 5.11 21.93
C SER A 19 -27.14 5.97 20.81
N LEU A 20 -27.49 7.26 20.74
CA LEU A 20 -26.92 8.20 19.77
C LEU A 20 -25.40 8.34 19.96
N SER A 21 -24.93 8.54 21.20
CA SER A 21 -23.50 8.66 21.51
C SER A 21 -22.70 7.39 21.16
N VAL A 22 -23.27 6.21 21.43
CA VAL A 22 -22.66 4.91 21.08
C VAL A 22 -22.60 4.74 19.56
N THR A 23 -23.64 5.16 18.84
CA THR A 23 -23.64 5.11 17.36
C THR A 23 -22.65 6.10 16.75
N CYS A 24 -22.55 7.34 17.25
CA CYS A 24 -21.54 8.31 16.82
C CYS A 24 -20.12 7.80 17.06
N ALA A 25 -19.83 7.30 18.26
CA ALA A 25 -18.51 6.73 18.58
C ALA A 25 -18.17 5.50 17.70
N GLY A 26 -19.17 4.71 17.30
CA GLY A 26 -18.99 3.61 16.35
C GLY A 26 -18.72 4.07 14.92
N LEU A 27 -19.37 5.16 14.49
CA LEU A 27 -19.15 5.80 13.19
C LEU A 27 -17.78 6.46 13.12
N ASP A 28 -17.35 7.16 14.17
CA ASP A 28 -16.04 7.81 14.23
C ASP A 28 -14.90 6.80 14.09
N LYS A 29 -15.00 5.65 14.76
CA LYS A 29 -14.01 4.56 14.63
C LYS A 29 -13.93 3.99 13.21
N LYS A 30 -15.08 3.83 12.53
CA LYS A 30 -15.11 3.37 11.14
C LYS A 30 -14.51 4.42 10.20
N LEU A 31 -14.84 5.69 10.41
CA LEU A 31 -14.31 6.81 9.64
C LEU A 31 -12.79 6.89 9.76
N GLU A 32 -12.26 6.76 10.97
CA GLU A 32 -10.81 6.74 11.22
C GLU A 32 -10.13 5.58 10.51
N LEU A 33 -10.72 4.38 10.57
CA LEU A 33 -10.21 3.21 9.88
C LEU A 33 -10.19 3.41 8.36
N TYR A 34 -11.26 3.96 7.78
CA TYR A 34 -11.31 4.26 6.35
C TYR A 34 -10.29 5.31 5.93
N ARG A 35 -10.14 6.40 6.71
CA ARG A 35 -9.09 7.41 6.45
C ARG A 35 -7.69 6.81 6.50
N ARG A 36 -7.43 5.90 7.45
CA ARG A 36 -6.14 5.22 7.54
C ARG A 36 -5.85 4.34 6.33
N VAL A 37 -6.86 3.59 5.88
CA VAL A 37 -6.76 2.75 4.68
C VAL A 37 -6.53 3.63 3.44
N GLU A 38 -7.30 4.70 3.27
CA GLU A 38 -7.13 5.66 2.18
C GLU A 38 -5.73 6.28 2.17
N SER A 39 -5.26 6.79 3.31
CA SER A 39 -3.92 7.37 3.44
C SER A 39 -2.84 6.35 3.05
N THR A 40 -2.97 5.12 3.55
CA THR A 40 -2.03 4.03 3.20
C THR A 40 -2.05 3.74 1.70
N ILE A 41 -3.23 3.67 1.08
CA ILE A 41 -3.36 3.42 -0.37
C ILE A 41 -2.72 4.55 -1.17
N VAL A 42 -2.98 5.82 -0.81
CA VAL A 42 -2.40 6.99 -1.49
C VAL A 42 -0.88 7.02 -1.34
N GLU A 43 -0.36 6.75 -0.15
CA GLU A 43 1.08 6.67 0.11
C GLU A 43 1.74 5.54 -0.70
N LEU A 44 1.15 4.35 -0.71
CA LEU A 44 1.63 3.21 -1.50
C LEU A 44 1.52 3.47 -3.01
N GLY A 45 0.43 4.10 -3.46
CA GLY A 45 0.26 4.52 -4.86
C GLY A 45 1.36 5.49 -5.30
N ARG A 46 1.67 6.49 -4.46
CA ARG A 46 2.78 7.41 -4.72
C ARG A 46 4.14 6.69 -4.78
N LEU A 47 4.33 5.67 -3.94
CA LEU A 47 5.53 4.82 -4.00
C LEU A 47 5.58 4.03 -5.31
N ILE A 48 4.45 3.49 -5.79
CA ILE A 48 4.38 2.80 -7.08
C ILE A 48 4.76 3.73 -8.23
N ASP A 49 4.24 4.95 -8.27
CA ASP A 49 4.63 5.93 -9.29
C ASP A 49 6.14 6.22 -9.28
N SER A 50 6.73 6.28 -8.08
CA SER A 50 8.19 6.45 -7.95
C SER A 50 8.99 5.24 -8.42
N VAL A 51 8.45 4.02 -8.27
CA VAL A 51 9.07 2.78 -8.76
C VAL A 51 9.13 2.77 -10.29
N TRP A 52 8.08 3.22 -10.97
CA TRP A 52 8.07 3.33 -12.44
C TRP A 52 9.02 4.42 -12.96
N ALA A 53 9.36 5.42 -12.14
CA ALA A 53 10.31 6.46 -12.48
C ALA A 53 11.78 6.06 -12.23
N MET A 54 12.04 5.00 -11.47
CA MET A 54 13.39 4.54 -11.18
C MET A 54 14.01 3.83 -12.39
N LYS A 55 15.26 4.22 -12.71
CA LYS A 55 16.07 3.49 -13.68
C LYS A 55 16.59 2.20 -13.04
N PRO A 56 16.66 1.08 -13.77
CA PRO A 56 17.26 -0.14 -13.27
C PRO A 56 18.69 0.10 -12.75
N LEU A 57 19.08 -0.60 -11.68
CA LEU A 57 20.41 -0.47 -11.07
C LEU A 57 21.53 -0.85 -12.06
N VAL A 58 21.25 -1.78 -13.00
CA VAL A 58 22.19 -2.23 -14.02
C VAL A 58 21.58 -2.04 -15.42
N GLY A 59 22.27 -1.28 -16.27
CA GLY A 59 21.83 -0.99 -17.64
C GLY A 59 22.23 -2.07 -18.65
N GLY A 60 21.68 -1.99 -19.86
CA GLY A 60 22.00 -2.92 -20.95
C GLY A 60 23.49 -2.94 -21.33
N LYS A 61 24.20 -1.81 -21.19
CA LYS A 61 25.65 -1.72 -21.46
C LYS A 61 26.47 -2.50 -20.45
N GLU A 62 26.15 -2.36 -19.17
CA GLU A 62 26.79 -3.11 -18.09
C GLU A 62 26.53 -4.60 -18.23
N ILE A 63 25.30 -5.00 -18.57
CA ILE A 63 24.92 -6.39 -18.85
C ILE A 63 25.74 -6.94 -20.02
N MET A 64 25.83 -6.20 -21.13
CA MET A 64 26.66 -6.60 -22.28
C MET A 64 28.12 -6.77 -21.90
N LYS A 65 28.66 -5.89 -21.05
CA LYS A 65 30.04 -5.96 -20.59
C LYS A 65 30.30 -7.20 -19.73
N VAL A 66 29.42 -7.50 -18.78
CA VAL A 66 29.55 -8.67 -17.88
C VAL A 66 29.37 -9.97 -18.66
N LEU A 67 28.38 -10.03 -19.55
CA LEU A 67 28.09 -11.20 -20.37
C LEU A 67 28.99 -11.32 -21.61
N GLN A 68 29.90 -10.36 -21.82
CA GLN A 68 30.80 -10.28 -22.98
C GLN A 68 30.06 -10.37 -24.33
N LEU A 69 28.87 -9.77 -24.40
CA LEU A 69 28.04 -9.74 -25.60
C LEU A 69 28.54 -8.64 -26.54
N LYS A 70 28.79 -9.01 -27.80
CA LYS A 70 29.29 -8.08 -28.83
C LYS A 70 28.21 -7.12 -29.33
N ASP A 71 26.94 -7.52 -29.31
CA ASP A 71 25.79 -6.72 -29.76
C ASP A 71 24.60 -6.84 -28.79
N GLY A 72 23.71 -5.83 -28.83
CA GLY A 72 22.47 -5.74 -28.06
C GLY A 72 21.38 -6.71 -28.54
N ASN A 73 21.68 -8.00 -28.55
CA ASN A 73 20.75 -9.05 -28.98
C ASN A 73 19.61 -9.25 -27.98
N ASP A 74 18.62 -10.07 -28.35
CA ASP A 74 17.45 -10.44 -27.54
C ASP A 74 17.80 -10.97 -26.12
N GLN A 75 19.03 -11.44 -25.89
CA GLN A 75 19.49 -11.86 -24.56
C GLN A 75 19.60 -10.67 -23.60
N VAL A 76 20.05 -9.51 -24.06
CA VAL A 76 20.18 -8.31 -23.20
C VAL A 76 18.80 -7.90 -22.69
N GLY A 77 17.78 -7.90 -23.54
CA GLY A 77 16.40 -7.60 -23.14
C GLY A 77 15.85 -8.59 -22.12
N LYS A 78 16.12 -9.89 -22.29
CA LYS A 78 15.75 -10.94 -21.31
C LYS A 78 16.41 -10.73 -19.94
N TRP A 79 17.67 -10.33 -19.93
CA TRP A 79 18.39 -10.04 -18.69
C TRP A 79 17.91 -8.77 -18.00
N VAL A 80 17.65 -7.70 -18.76
CA VAL A 80 17.03 -6.47 -18.22
C VAL A 80 15.68 -6.78 -17.59
N ASN A 81 14.84 -7.59 -18.25
CA ASN A 81 13.53 -7.96 -17.71
C ASN A 81 13.64 -8.81 -16.43
N ARG A 82 14.59 -9.76 -16.38
CA ARG A 82 14.88 -10.52 -15.14
C ARG A 82 15.35 -9.62 -14.00
N LEU A 83 16.21 -8.65 -14.29
CA LEU A 83 16.70 -7.69 -13.31
C LEU A 83 15.57 -6.85 -12.75
N VAL A 84 14.73 -6.25 -13.61
CA VAL A 84 13.59 -5.44 -13.19
C VAL A 84 12.66 -6.25 -12.28
N LYS A 85 12.37 -7.51 -12.61
CA LYS A 85 11.58 -8.39 -11.75
C LYS A 85 12.21 -8.63 -10.37
N TRP A 86 13.53 -8.82 -10.33
CA TRP A 86 14.26 -9.00 -9.08
C TRP A 86 14.25 -7.71 -8.24
N GLU A 87 14.55 -6.56 -8.83
CA GLU A 87 14.54 -5.25 -8.15
C GLU A 87 13.17 -4.89 -7.58
N LEU A 88 12.10 -5.19 -8.32
CA LEU A 88 10.72 -5.00 -7.85
C LEU A 88 10.36 -5.93 -6.68
N SER A 89 10.97 -7.11 -6.62
CA SER A 89 10.74 -8.08 -5.54
C SER A 89 11.62 -7.81 -4.32
N TYR A 90 12.77 -7.15 -4.51
CA TYR A 90 13.75 -6.85 -3.46
C TYR A 90 14.34 -5.43 -3.64
N PRO A 91 13.56 -4.38 -3.32
CA PRO A 91 13.92 -2.99 -3.60
C PRO A 91 15.12 -2.46 -2.77
N SER A 92 15.50 -3.16 -1.70
CA SER A 92 16.71 -2.85 -0.91
C SER A 92 17.98 -3.51 -1.47
N GLY A 93 17.86 -4.29 -2.54
CA GLY A 93 18.98 -5.01 -3.14
C GLY A 93 20.04 -4.11 -3.75
N THR A 94 21.30 -4.52 -3.59
CA THR A 94 22.46 -3.83 -4.12
C THR A 94 22.95 -4.47 -5.42
N LYS A 95 23.75 -3.73 -6.20
CA LYS A 95 24.30 -4.23 -7.47
C LYS A 95 25.13 -5.51 -7.31
N GLN A 96 25.79 -5.70 -6.16
CA GLN A 96 26.66 -6.85 -5.89
C GLN A 96 25.88 -8.11 -5.52
N GLU A 97 24.65 -7.99 -5.04
CA GLU A 97 23.82 -9.16 -4.70
C GLU A 97 23.18 -9.80 -5.93
N TYR A 98 23.15 -9.09 -7.06
CA TYR A 98 22.55 -9.56 -8.31
C TYR A 98 23.56 -10.08 -9.35
N LEU A 99 24.74 -9.45 -9.46
CA LEU A 99 25.77 -9.77 -10.47
C LEU A 99 26.64 -10.96 -10.07
#